data_AF-A0AAV8Y6X1-F1
#
_entry.id   AF-A0AAV8Y6X1-F1
#
_cell.length_a   1.000
_cell.length_b   1.000
_cell.length_c   1.000
_cell.angle_alpha   90.00
_cell.angle_beta   90.00
_cell.angle_gamma   90.00
#
_symmetry.space_group_name_H-M   'P 1'
#
loop_
_entity.id
_entity.type
_entity.pdbx_description
1 polymer ?
#
loop_
_entity_poly.entity_id
_entity_poly.type
_entity_poly.pdbx_seq_one_letter_code
_entity_poly.pdbx_strand_id
1 'polypeptide(L)' 'MDRNVFIDWYKNVFIPSVKKRNLDPEEKFILILDNAPAHPSSTELNEIDPQFFVVYLAPNVTSLIQLMYQGVISHGNDAI' A
#
# COMPACT_ATOMS: atom_id res chain seq x y z
N MET A 1 13.00 2.95 -0.41
CA MET A 1 12.33 4.01 0.36
C MET A 1 12.85 3.91 1.79
N ASP A 2 13.12 5.04 2.45
CA ASP A 2 13.50 5.05 3.87
C ASP A 2 12.26 4.72 4.74
N ARG A 3 12.47 4.02 5.86
CA ARG A 3 11.38 3.60 6.77
C ARG A 3 10.55 4.78 7.27
N ASN A 4 11.18 5.88 7.65
CA ASN A 4 10.47 7.05 8.19
C ASN A 4 9.69 7.75 7.09
N VAL A 5 10.24 7.81 5.87
CA VAL A 5 9.53 8.32 4.69
C VAL A 5 8.28 7.49 4.39
N PHE A 6 8.35 6.16 4.53
CA PHE A 6 7.18 5.29 4.34
C PHE A 6 6.09 5.57 5.39
N ILE A 7 6.47 5.65 6.67
CA ILE A 7 5.52 5.89 7.76
C ILE A 7 4.85 7.26 7.61
N ASP A 8 5.63 8.29 7.27
CA ASP A 8 5.11 9.63 7.02
C ASP A 8 4.09 9.62 5.87
N TRP A 9 4.45 9.00 4.75
CA TRP A 9 3.53 8.82 3.62
C TRP A 9 2.26 8.06 4.02
N TYR A 10 2.38 6.95 4.75
CA TYR A 10 1.24 6.13 5.16
C TYR A 10 0.24 6.94 6.02
N LYS A 11 0.77 7.66 7.01
CA LYS A 11 -0.03 8.47 7.95
C LYS A 11 -0.62 9.71 7.31
N ASN A 12 0.21 10.47 6.61
CA ASN A 12 -0.12 11.84 6.23
C ASN A 12 -0.65 11.95 4.80
N VAL A 13 -0.45 10.93 3.97
CA VAL A 13 -0.89 10.93 2.57
C VAL A 13 -1.88 9.80 2.29
N PHE A 14 -1.52 8.55 2.55
CA PHE A 14 -2.34 7.38 2.16
C PHE A 14 -3.68 7.35 2.89
N ILE A 15 -3.68 7.28 4.23
CA ILE A 15 -4.92 7.18 5.03
C ILE A 15 -5.88 8.35 4.72
N PRO A 16 -5.46 9.64 4.75
CA PRO A 16 -6.36 10.74 4.44
C PRO A 16 -6.91 10.69 3.02
N SER A 17 -6.11 10.24 2.05
CA SER A 17 -6.55 10.14 0.65
C SER A 17 -7.61 9.07 0.45
N VAL A 18 -7.52 7.96 1.19
CA VAL A 18 -8.56 6.93 1.22
C VAL A 18 -9.82 7.47 1.88
N LYS A 19 -9.71 8.04 3.10
CA LYS A 19 -10.85 8.61 3.85
C LYS A 19 -11.61 9.71 3.10
N LYS A 20 -10.95 10.48 2.25
CA LYS A 20 -11.60 11.50 1.40
C LYS A 20 -12.57 10.94 0.36
N ARG A 21 -12.57 9.64 0.08
CA ARG A 21 -13.48 9.01 -0.90
C ARG A 21 -14.91 8.82 -0.39
N ASN A 22 -15.29 9.49 0.70
CA ASN A 22 -16.62 9.49 1.32
C ASN A 22 -17.04 8.08 1.77
N LEU A 23 -16.21 7.49 2.62
CA LEU A 23 -16.32 6.11 3.07
C LEU A 23 -17.30 5.96 4.23
N ASP A 24 -17.88 4.77 4.36
CA ASP A 24 -18.66 4.39 5.54
C ASP A 24 -17.72 4.38 6.78
N PRO A 25 -18.13 4.96 7.92
CA PRO A 25 -17.36 4.90 9.16
C PRO A 25 -16.96 3.49 9.62
N GLU A 26 -17.70 2.46 9.20
CA GLU A 26 -17.43 1.05 9.55
C GLU A 26 -16.61 0.31 8.49
N GLU A 27 -16.26 0.96 7.37
CA GLU A 27 -15.49 0.33 6.31
C GLU A 27 -14.05 0.05 6.75
N LYS A 28 -13.54 -1.13 6.35
CA LYS A 28 -12.17 -1.57 6.63
C LYS A 28 -11.37 -1.68 5.34
N PHE A 29 -10.13 -1.23 5.39
CA PHE A 29 -9.23 -1.17 4.24
C PHE A 29 -8.05 -2.10 4.42
N ILE A 30 -7.64 -2.72 3.33
CA ILE A 30 -6.43 -3.56 3.29
C ILE A 30 -5.43 -2.93 2.33
N LEU A 31 -4.23 -2.61 2.84
CA LEU A 31 -3.07 -2.27 2.03
C LEU A 31 -2.19 -3.51 1.88
N ILE A 32 -2.03 -3.96 0.64
CA ILE A 32 -1.17 -5.09 0.29
C ILE A 32 0.20 -4.55 -0.12
N LEU A 33 1.27 -5.04 0.51
CA LEU A 33 2.65 -4.63 0.27
C LEU A 33 3.53 -5.82 -0.15
N ASP A 34 4.57 -5.53 -0.91
CA ASP A 34 5.64 -6.48 -1.18
C ASP A 34 6.47 -6.71 0.10
N ASN A 35 7.02 -7.91 0.26
CA ASN A 35 7.87 -8.22 1.41
C ASN A 35 9.31 -7.73 1.17
N ALA A 36 9.50 -6.41 1.25
CA ALA A 36 10.82 -5.80 1.23
C ALA A 36 11.34 -5.59 2.67
N PRO A 37 12.62 -5.91 2.94
CA PRO A 37 13.19 -5.86 4.29
C PRO A 37 13.27 -4.45 4.92
N ALA A 38 13.04 -3.39 4.14
CA ALA A 38 13.07 -2.01 4.61
C ALA A 38 11.71 -1.49 5.12
N HIS A 39 10.64 -2.28 5.00
CA HIS A 39 9.30 -1.85 5.38
C HIS A 39 9.07 -1.95 6.90
N PRO A 40 8.28 -1.05 7.51
CA PRO A 40 7.81 -1.19 8.89
C PRO A 40 7.02 -2.50 9.10
N SER A 41 6.92 -3.01 10.33
CA SER A 41 6.11 -4.20 10.57
C SER A 41 4.62 -3.91 10.32
N SER A 42 3.85 -4.92 9.92
CA SER A 42 2.40 -4.74 9.72
C SER A 42 1.70 -4.40 11.04
N THR A 43 2.19 -4.94 12.16
CA THR A 43 1.71 -4.60 13.51
C THR A 43 1.83 -3.10 13.77
N GLU A 44 3.00 -2.51 13.52
CA GLU A 44 3.19 -1.07 13.71
C GLU A 44 2.24 -0.24 12.83
N LEU A 45 2.02 -0.66 11.59
CA LEU A 45 1.14 0.06 10.67
C LEU A 45 -0.35 -0.08 11.03
N ASN A 46 -0.76 -1.23 11.58
CA ASN A 46 -2.14 -1.50 12.00
C ASN A 46 -2.52 -0.77 13.29
N GLU A 47 -1.55 -0.38 14.12
CA GLU A 47 -1.78 0.42 15.33
C GLU A 47 -2.07 1.91 15.02
N ILE A 48 -1.78 2.36 13.80
CA ILE A 48 -1.95 3.77 13.40
C ILE A 48 -3.43 4.14 13.25
N ASP A 49 -4.22 3.27 12.62
CA ASP A 49 -5.65 3.51 12.38
C ASP A 49 -6.41 2.18 12.37
N PRO A 50 -7.45 2.01 13.22
CA PRO A 50 -8.15 0.74 13.38
C PRO A 50 -8.96 0.31 12.15
N GLN A 51 -9.20 1.22 11.20
CA GLN A 51 -9.88 0.89 9.94
C GLN A 51 -8.92 0.30 8.89
N PHE A 52 -7.60 0.40 9.09
CA PHE A 52 -6.60 0.03 8.07
C PHE A 52 -5.75 -1.15 8.51
N PHE A 53 -5.65 -2.13 7.63
CA PHE A 53 -4.90 -3.36 7.85
C PHE A 53 -3.84 -3.52 6.75
N VAL A 54 -2.62 -3.88 7.14
CA VAL A 54 -1.50 -4.10 6.23
C VAL A 54 -1.20 -5.59 6.14
N VAL A 55 -1.09 -6.09 4.91
CA VAL A 55 -0.74 -7.48 4.61
C VAL A 55 0.48 -7.50 3.70
N TYR A 56 1.50 -8.28 4.10
CA TYR A 56 2.68 -8.52 3.28
C TYR A 56 2.50 -9.78 2.44
N LEU A 57 2.85 -9.68 1.16
CA LEU A 57 2.93 -10.86 0.28
C LEU A 57 4.09 -11.76 0.71
N ALA A 58 4.01 -13.06 0.40
CA ALA A 58 5.11 -13.97 0.71
C ALA A 58 6.41 -13.53 -0.02
N PRO A 59 7.59 -13.75 0.59
CA PRO A 59 8.85 -13.60 -0.14
C PRO A 59 8.82 -14.53 -1.36
N ASN A 60 9.27 -14.04 -2.52
CA ASN A 60 9.31 -14.75 -3.82
C ASN A 60 8.04 -14.67 -4.71
N VAL A 61 7.06 -13.81 -4.38
CA VAL A 61 5.90 -13.58 -5.27
C VAL A 61 6.20 -12.46 -6.30
N THR A 62 7.34 -12.57 -6.99
CA THR A 62 7.76 -11.62 -8.04
C THR A 62 6.72 -11.56 -9.17
N SER A 63 6.06 -12.69 -9.46
CA SER A 63 5.09 -12.82 -10.55
C SER A 63 3.76 -12.10 -10.31
N LEU A 64 3.32 -11.93 -9.06
CA LEU A 64 2.08 -11.19 -8.73
C LEU A 64 2.33 -9.69 -8.61
N ILE A 65 3.52 -9.30 -8.14
CA ILE A 65 3.99 -7.90 -8.13
C ILE A 65 4.12 -7.36 -9.57
N GLN A 66 4.48 -8.23 -10.53
CA GLN A 66 4.46 -7.87 -11.96
C GLN A 66 3.07 -7.47 -12.47
N LEU A 67 1.97 -8.01 -11.96
CA LEU A 67 0.62 -7.63 -12.38
C LEU A 67 0.24 -6.21 -11.93
N MET A 68 0.65 -5.80 -10.71
CA MET A 68 0.48 -4.42 -10.26
C MET A 68 1.35 -3.45 -11.07
N TYR A 69 2.59 -3.82 -11.39
CA TYR A 69 3.46 -3.02 -12.26
C TYR A 69 2.89 -2.94 -13.68
N GLN A 70 2.56 -4.06 -14.32
CA GLN A 70 2.06 -4.11 -15.70
C GLN A 70 0.69 -3.43 -15.89
N GLY A 71 -0.22 -3.50 -14.92
CA GLY A 71 -1.50 -2.78 -15.01
C GLY A 71 -1.36 -1.25 -15.03
N VAL A 72 -0.33 -0.72 -14.36
CA VAL A 72 -0.07 0.71 -14.25
C VAL A 72 0.83 1.24 -15.40
N ILE A 73 1.79 0.44 -15.88
CA ILE A 73 2.72 0.85 -16.96
C ILE A 73 2.29 0.46 -18.38
N SER A 74 1.27 -0.40 -18.57
CA SER A 74 0.81 -0.81 -19.91
C SER A 74 0.16 0.33 -20.73
N HIS A 75 -0.30 1.41 -20.09
CA HIS A 75 -0.97 2.52 -20.80
C HIS A 75 -0.03 3.67 -21.22
N GLY A 76 1.29 3.49 -21.12
CA GLY A 76 2.28 4.54 -21.38
C GLY A 76 2.99 4.49 -22.74
N ASN A 77 2.72 3.50 -23.61
CA ASN A 77 3.58 3.31 -24.80
C ASN A 77 2.88 2.95 -26.12
N ASP A 78 1.56 3.14 -26.24
CA ASP A 78 0.83 2.95 -27.52
C ASP A 78 0.55 4.28 -28.24
N ALA A 79 1.53 5.19 -28.25
CA ALA A 79 1.44 6.42 -29.04
C ALA A 79 2.82 6.93 -29.47
N ILE A 80 3.53 6.16 -30.31
CA ILE A 80 4.36 6.69 -31.43
C ILE A 80 4.31 5.70 -32.59
#